data_AF-A0AB36DTQ9-F1
#
_entry.id   AF-A0AB36DTQ9-F1
#
_cell.length_a   1.000
_cell.length_b   1.000
_cell.length_c   1.000
_cell.angle_alpha   90.00
_cell.angle_beta   90.00
_cell.angle_gamma   90.00
#
_symmetry.space_group_name_H-M   'P 1'
#
loop_
_entity.id
_entity.type
_entity.pdbx_description
1 polymer ?
#
loop_
_entity_poly.entity_id
_entity_poly.type
_entity_poly.pdbx_seq_one_letter_code
_entity_poly.pdbx_strand_id
1 'polypeptide(L)'
;MKKLMMIGLAVWLTACQQENNAPTAQCADNDQVCWQQQANEEWKKEHGEFQTPLSPEQEQEIYEYLKKHYPDTDFNNHTLELTGE
;
A
#
# COMPACT_ATOMS: atom_id res chain seq x y z
N MET A 1 7.60 10.34 -58.74
CA MET A 1 7.34 11.69 -58.21
C MET A 1 7.04 11.59 -56.73
N LYS A 2 7.95 12.10 -55.88
CA LYS A 2 7.83 12.12 -54.41
C LYS A 2 6.71 13.09 -54.02
N LYS A 3 5.65 12.59 -53.38
CA LYS A 3 4.69 13.45 -52.66
C LYS A 3 5.03 13.39 -51.18
N LEU A 4 5.73 14.41 -50.72
CA LEU A 4 5.85 14.77 -49.31
C LEU A 4 4.45 15.13 -48.81
N MET A 5 3.78 14.21 -48.13
CA MET A 5 2.63 14.52 -47.29
C MET A 5 3.14 14.60 -45.85
N MET A 6 3.31 15.84 -45.37
CA MET A 6 3.31 16.17 -43.96
C MET A 6 1.96 15.70 -43.39
N ILE A 7 1.96 14.63 -42.61
CA ILE A 7 0.82 14.25 -41.77
C ILE A 7 1.27 14.50 -40.34
N GLY A 8 0.45 15.31 -39.67
CA GLY A 8 0.79 16.04 -38.46
C GLY A 8 1.18 15.17 -37.28
N LEU A 9 1.78 15.85 -36.30
CA LEU A 9 1.86 15.41 -34.92
C LEU A 9 0.47 14.99 -34.42
N ALA A 10 0.10 13.74 -34.63
CA ALA A 10 -0.93 13.08 -33.88
C ALA A 10 -0.26 12.58 -32.61
N VAL A 11 -0.48 13.34 -31.54
CA VAL A 11 -0.23 13.05 -30.14
C VAL A 11 -0.49 11.57 -29.83
N TRP A 12 0.57 10.75 -29.78
CA TRP A 12 0.52 9.43 -29.16
C TRP A 12 0.76 9.60 -27.66
N LEU A 13 -0.21 10.23 -26.98
CA LEU A 13 -0.42 10.04 -25.56
C LEU A 13 -1.13 8.68 -25.38
N THR A 14 -0.40 7.60 -25.63
CA THR A 14 -0.70 6.27 -25.09
C THR A 14 0.11 6.05 -23.82
N ALA A 15 0.19 7.08 -22.98
CA ALA A 15 0.55 6.92 -21.59
C ALA A 15 -0.70 6.39 -20.87
N CYS A 16 -0.56 5.22 -20.26
CA CYS A 16 -1.55 4.58 -19.41
C CYS A 16 -2.78 4.04 -20.15
N GLN A 17 -2.58 3.06 -21.05
CA GLN A 17 -3.59 2.02 -21.23
C GLN A 17 -3.70 1.23 -19.92
N GLN A 18 -4.45 1.82 -18.98
CA GLN A 18 -5.41 1.19 -18.09
C GLN A 18 -5.28 -0.34 -18.00
N GLU A 19 -4.26 -0.79 -17.29
CA GLU A 19 -4.30 -2.07 -16.61
C GLU A 19 -5.27 -1.89 -15.46
N ASN A 20 -6.54 -2.23 -15.69
CA ASN A 20 -7.56 -2.53 -14.67
C ASN A 20 -8.84 -3.01 -15.40
N ASN A 21 -8.70 -3.99 -16.30
CA ASN A 21 -9.84 -4.80 -16.73
C ASN A 21 -10.04 -5.95 -15.73
N ALA A 22 -10.39 -5.61 -14.50
CA ALA A 22 -11.14 -6.50 -13.65
C ALA A 22 -12.55 -5.89 -13.56
N PRO A 23 -13.63 -6.60 -13.90
CA PRO A 23 -14.96 -6.14 -13.54
C PRO A 23 -15.05 -6.24 -12.02
N THR A 24 -14.64 -5.19 -11.30
CA THR A 24 -15.03 -5.04 -9.90
C THR A 24 -16.53 -4.82 -9.93
N ALA A 25 -17.28 -5.70 -9.28
CA ALA A 25 -18.68 -5.44 -9.01
C ALA A 25 -18.72 -4.13 -8.20
N GLN A 26 -19.04 -3.04 -8.88
CA GLN A 26 -18.88 -1.70 -8.32
C GLN A 26 -19.92 -1.54 -7.21
N CYS A 27 -19.47 -1.37 -5.97
CA CYS A 27 -20.34 -1.07 -4.84
C CYS A 27 -21.24 0.12 -5.16
N ALA A 28 -22.49 0.12 -4.70
CA ALA A 28 -23.33 1.29 -4.82
C ALA A 28 -22.71 2.47 -4.05
N ASP A 29 -22.93 3.71 -4.52
CA ASP A 29 -22.30 4.92 -3.95
C ASP A 29 -22.56 5.09 -2.43
N ASN A 30 -23.67 4.56 -1.93
CA ASN A 30 -24.07 4.64 -0.52
C ASN A 30 -23.85 3.36 0.28
N ASP A 31 -23.23 2.32 -0.31
CA ASP A 31 -22.96 1.06 0.38
C ASP A 31 -21.59 1.10 1.06
N GLN A 32 -21.54 1.75 2.21
CA GLN A 32 -20.31 1.90 3.01
C GLN A 32 -19.69 0.54 3.39
N VAL A 33 -20.50 -0.49 3.61
CA VAL A 33 -20.02 -1.81 4.03
C VAL A 33 -19.27 -2.49 2.88
N CYS A 34 -19.84 -2.43 1.67
CA CYS A 34 -19.21 -2.95 0.47
C CYS A 34 -17.85 -2.27 0.22
N TRP A 35 -17.79 -0.94 0.32
CA TRP A 35 -16.55 -0.19 0.14
C TRP A 35 -15.48 -0.52 1.19
N GLN A 36 -15.86 -0.70 2.45
CA GLN A 36 -14.91 -1.11 3.50
C GLN A 36 -14.33 -2.50 3.24
N GLN A 37 -15.15 -3.43 2.79
CA GLN A 37 -14.71 -4.78 2.46
C GLN A 37 -13.74 -4.76 1.28
N GLN A 38 -14.08 -4.04 0.22
CA GLN A 38 -13.21 -3.90 -0.96
C GLN A 38 -11.86 -3.26 -0.59
N ALA A 39 -11.86 -2.16 0.15
CA ALA A 39 -10.63 -1.50 0.59
C ALA A 39 -9.74 -2.42 1.44
N ASN A 40 -10.36 -3.21 2.32
CA ASN A 40 -9.64 -4.19 3.13
C ASN A 40 -9.05 -5.33 2.26
N GLU A 41 -9.78 -5.82 1.27
CA GLU A 41 -9.27 -6.84 0.33
C GLU A 41 -8.13 -6.32 -0.53
N GLU A 42 -8.22 -5.08 -1.00
CA GLU A 42 -7.14 -4.42 -1.75
C GLU A 42 -5.90 -4.25 -0.88
N TRP A 43 -6.06 -3.71 0.34
CA TRP A 43 -4.97 -3.62 1.31
C TRP A 43 -4.31 -4.98 1.57
N LYS A 44 -5.10 -6.03 1.75
CA LYS A 44 -4.59 -7.39 2.00
C LYS A 44 -3.79 -7.97 0.85
N LYS A 45 -4.14 -7.65 -0.41
CA LYS A 45 -3.39 -8.10 -1.58
C LYS A 45 -1.98 -7.48 -1.61
N GLU A 46 -1.87 -6.22 -1.19
CA GLU A 46 -0.61 -5.47 -1.22
C GLU A 46 0.25 -5.68 0.03
N HIS A 47 -0.39 -5.73 1.19
CA HIS A 47 0.27 -5.68 2.50
C HIS A 47 0.10 -6.95 3.35
N GLY A 48 -0.73 -7.90 2.90
CA GLY A 48 -1.10 -9.07 3.68
C GLY A 48 -2.19 -8.78 4.72
N GLU A 49 -2.56 -9.81 5.47
CA GLU A 49 -3.52 -9.69 6.57
C GLU A 49 -2.97 -8.75 7.66
N PHE A 50 -3.83 -7.85 8.15
CA PHE A 50 -3.49 -7.05 9.33
C PHE A 50 -3.26 -7.99 10.50
N GLN A 51 -2.08 -7.92 11.10
CA GLN A 51 -1.78 -8.74 12.27
C GLN A 51 -2.63 -8.27 13.45
N THR A 52 -3.25 -9.22 14.15
CA THR A 52 -3.95 -8.93 15.40
C THR A 52 -3.01 -8.18 16.34
N PRO A 53 -3.46 -7.11 17.03
CA PRO A 53 -2.66 -6.48 18.06
C PRO A 53 -2.17 -7.51 19.08
N LEU A 54 -0.93 -7.36 19.52
CA LEU A 54 -0.33 -8.24 20.52
C LEU A 54 -1.08 -8.12 21.85
N SER A 55 -1.18 -9.22 22.60
CA SER A 55 -1.60 -9.14 24.00
C SER A 55 -0.49 -8.51 24.85
N PRO A 56 -0.81 -7.92 26.02
CA PRO A 56 0.21 -7.37 26.92
C PRO A 56 1.30 -8.39 27.30
N GLU A 57 0.93 -9.66 27.45
CA GLU A 57 1.88 -10.75 27.74
C GLU A 57 2.82 -11.02 26.57
N GLN A 58 2.28 -11.03 25.34
CA GLN A 58 3.07 -11.22 24.12
C GLN A 58 4.05 -10.06 23.90
N GLU A 59 3.61 -8.83 24.17
CA GLU A 59 4.50 -7.66 24.14
C GLU A 59 5.64 -7.78 25.14
N GLN A 60 5.35 -8.23 26.37
CA GLN A 60 6.36 -8.43 27.40
C GLN A 60 7.38 -9.52 27.02
N GLU A 61 6.91 -10.65 26.47
CA GLU A 61 7.80 -11.73 26.00
C GLU A 61 8.74 -11.25 24.89
N ILE A 62 8.21 -10.48 23.94
CA ILE A 62 9.00 -9.86 22.87
C ILE A 62 10.02 -8.88 23.46
N TYR A 63 9.60 -8.04 24.41
CA TYR A 63 10.49 -7.07 25.04
C TYR A 63 11.67 -7.75 25.77
N GLU A 64 11.43 -8.80 26.54
CA GLU A 64 12.49 -9.55 27.23
C GLU A 64 13.44 -10.26 26.25
N TYR A 65 12.90 -10.82 25.16
CA TYR A 65 13.71 -11.38 24.08
C TYR A 65 14.62 -10.31 23.46
N LEU A 66 14.06 -9.15 23.11
CA LEU A 66 14.79 -8.07 22.48
C LEU A 66 15.89 -7.53 23.38
N LYS A 67 15.60 -7.30 24.66
CA LYS A 67 16.58 -6.87 25.66
C LYS A 67 17.74 -7.86 25.83
N LYS A 68 17.45 -9.16 25.77
CA LYS A 68 18.47 -10.22 25.87
C LYS A 68 19.38 -10.27 24.65
N HIS A 69 18.81 -10.12 23.45
CA HIS A 69 19.53 -10.34 22.19
C HIS A 69 20.13 -9.06 21.59
N TYR A 70 19.64 -7.90 21.99
CA TYR A 70 20.09 -6.58 21.53
C TYR A 70 20.33 -5.64 22.72
N PRO A 71 21.30 -5.95 23.60
CA PRO A 71 21.49 -5.23 24.86
C PRO A 71 21.93 -3.76 24.69
N ASP A 72 22.51 -3.42 23.55
CA ASP A 72 22.98 -2.05 23.25
C ASP A 72 21.89 -1.18 22.59
N THR A 73 20.69 -1.73 22.35
CA THR A 73 19.57 -0.97 21.79
C THR A 73 18.84 -0.23 22.91
N ASP A 74 18.73 1.11 22.80
CA ASP A 74 17.89 1.90 23.69
C ASP A 74 16.44 1.84 23.23
N PHE A 75 15.71 0.83 23.72
CA PHE A 75 14.29 0.66 23.45
C PHE A 75 13.40 1.77 24.04
N ASN A 76 13.96 2.66 24.86
CA ASN A 76 13.24 3.81 25.42
C ASN A 76 13.50 5.11 24.64
N ASN A 77 14.39 5.08 23.64
CA ASN A 77 14.63 6.21 22.76
C ASN A 77 13.55 6.26 21.67
N HIS A 78 12.45 6.95 21.97
CA HIS A 78 11.31 7.11 21.05
C HIS A 78 11.51 8.22 20.01
N THR A 79 12.72 8.73 19.78
CA THR A 79 12.96 9.72 18.73
C THR A 79 12.98 9.05 17.35
N LEU A 80 11.79 8.76 16.83
CA LEU A 80 11.58 8.58 15.40
C LEU A 80 11.65 9.96 14.75
N GLU A 81 12.85 10.38 14.34
CA GLU A 81 12.95 11.45 13.35
C GLU A 81 12.41 10.91 12.02
N LEU A 82 11.10 11.03 11.83
CA LEU A 82 10.47 10.96 10.53
C LEU A 82 10.91 12.19 9.73
N THR A 83 12.16 12.17 9.25
CA THR A 83 12.62 13.10 8.22
C THR A 83 11.91 12.70 6.93
N GLY A 84 10.77 13.36 6.70
CA GLY A 84 10.15 13.40 5.39
C GLY A 84 11.01 14.26 4.48
N GLU A 85 11.74 13.61 3.58
CA GLU A 85 12.28 14.21 2.35
C GLU A 85 11.68 13.49 1.13
#